data_AF-A0A2I2FIH3-F1
#
_entry.id   AF-A0A2I2FIH3-F1
#
_cell.length_a   1.000
_cell.length_b   1.000
_cell.length_c   1.000
_cell.angle_alpha   90.00
_cell.angle_beta   90.00
_cell.angle_gamma   90.00
#
_symmetry.space_group_name_H-M   'P 1'
#
loop_
_entity.id
_entity.type
_entity.pdbx_description
1 polymer ?
#
loop_
_entity_poly.entity_id
_entity_poly.type
_entity_poly.pdbx_seq_one_letter_code
_entity_poly.pdbx_strand_id
1 'polypeptide(L)'
;MIQEGLEYSYVTNGITRVLLRVPHDKPSTLYYFLCDPDSDMDSDGDYITNLSKTSVARVLCLCLMAFHSSIRGQEWRNHVNPDLHIWRTSFDHTRSQIPRKELQQIPHSDSTNPDFPSPDSGSSYGLPSSSPLPSPSEGRRVPTRSQTSCAPSTEIRRRSQSPNSSGSDTNQTAGHKRRISQVTSSPSTRQSGRLQQESGYDRDDHSRRRAAQFCTQRCLLGLQTGNSLDESCPNVNHHRSGQNDPSRHPFSAEDLIISLKSQVDENIDRCIPVGVCGSYGAPFKLTCTTYGYTVIGKGTTSGLWKAVSREAQAYQLLRKVQGSAVPVFLGTIDLAKIYFLHGAGQIRHMLVMGWGGESTARMELTPHLRREIHRSNKEVKALGIVHEDLKPDNVLWCEELGRALIIDFHRSTLRRRPAKQRQRSTKRRLFVAETGDAKHLRVS
;
A
#
# COMPACT_ATOMS: atom_id res chain seq x y z
N MET A 1 -8.07 -15.27 -5.83
CA MET A 1 -7.15 -16.09 -6.66
C MET A 1 -6.65 -15.31 -7.86
N ILE A 2 -7.44 -15.07 -8.92
CA ILE A 2 -7.01 -14.36 -10.14
C ILE A 2 -6.34 -13.01 -9.86
N GLN A 3 -7.03 -12.09 -9.17
CA GLN A 3 -6.48 -10.75 -8.85
C GLN A 3 -5.22 -10.80 -7.98
N GLU A 4 -5.04 -11.86 -7.19
CA GLU A 4 -3.86 -12.08 -6.34
C GLU A 4 -2.74 -12.85 -7.07
N GLY A 5 -2.99 -13.32 -8.30
CA GLY A 5 -2.06 -14.13 -9.09
C GLY A 5 -1.78 -15.52 -8.52
N LEU A 6 -2.69 -16.06 -7.69
CA LEU A 6 -2.52 -17.33 -6.98
C LEU A 6 -3.09 -18.51 -7.77
N GLU A 7 -2.29 -19.57 -7.95
CA GLU A 7 -2.77 -20.85 -8.47
C GLU A 7 -3.57 -21.63 -7.42
N TYR A 8 -3.07 -21.68 -6.19
CA TYR A 8 -3.62 -22.47 -5.09
C TYR A 8 -4.22 -21.56 -4.01
N SER A 9 -5.33 -22.00 -3.42
CA SER A 9 -5.96 -21.32 -2.27
C SER A 9 -6.87 -22.31 -1.53
N TYR A 10 -7.54 -21.87 -0.47
CA TYR A 10 -8.62 -22.64 0.16
C TYR A 10 -9.63 -21.71 0.84
N VAL A 11 -10.83 -22.22 1.06
CA VAL A 11 -11.84 -21.62 1.95
C VAL A 11 -12.22 -22.62 3.05
N THR A 12 -12.73 -22.12 4.17
CA THR A 12 -13.11 -22.97 5.33
C THR A 12 -14.15 -22.26 6.19
N ASN A 13 -15.04 -23.03 6.81
CA ASN A 13 -15.97 -22.58 7.84
C ASN A 13 -15.46 -22.87 9.27
N GLY A 14 -14.25 -23.41 9.42
CA GLY A 14 -13.68 -23.87 10.70
C GLY A 14 -13.84 -25.37 10.97
N ILE A 15 -14.79 -26.03 10.28
CA ILE A 15 -15.05 -27.48 10.38
C ILE A 15 -14.45 -28.16 9.14
N THR A 16 -15.00 -27.86 7.97
CA THR A 16 -14.54 -28.39 6.67
C THR A 16 -13.69 -27.36 5.91
N ARG A 17 -12.93 -27.84 4.93
CA ARG A 17 -12.14 -27.00 4.02
C ARG A 17 -12.47 -27.35 2.57
N VAL A 18 -12.42 -26.36 1.69
CA VAL A 18 -12.41 -26.59 0.25
C VAL A 18 -11.07 -26.09 -0.27
N LEU A 19 -10.21 -27.01 -0.70
CA LEU A 19 -8.96 -26.67 -1.39
C LEU A 19 -9.30 -26.25 -2.81
N LEU A 20 -8.62 -25.22 -3.33
CA LEU A 20 -8.94 -24.57 -4.60
C LEU A 20 -7.69 -24.49 -5.48
N ARG A 21 -7.86 -24.77 -6.78
CA ARG A 21 -6.83 -24.59 -7.80
C ARG A 21 -7.42 -23.98 -9.07
N VAL A 22 -6.75 -22.96 -9.61
CA VAL A 22 -7.03 -22.42 -10.96
C VAL A 22 -5.78 -22.61 -11.82
N PRO A 23 -5.74 -23.53 -12.80
CA PRO A 23 -4.58 -23.72 -13.66
C PRO A 23 -4.21 -22.46 -14.44
N HIS A 24 -2.94 -22.35 -14.85
CA HIS A 24 -2.44 -21.22 -15.62
C HIS A 24 -3.14 -21.08 -16.98
N ASP A 25 -3.26 -22.19 -17.72
CA ASP A 25 -3.75 -22.21 -19.11
C ASP A 25 -5.27 -22.32 -19.23
N LYS A 26 -5.97 -22.51 -18.10
CA LYS A 26 -7.44 -22.61 -18.01
C LYS A 26 -7.96 -21.70 -16.88
N PRO A 27 -7.77 -20.38 -16.97
CA PRO A 27 -8.12 -19.45 -15.89
C PRO A 27 -9.62 -19.37 -15.57
N SER A 28 -10.48 -19.79 -16.51
CA SER A 28 -11.93 -19.87 -16.35
C SER A 28 -12.41 -21.10 -15.57
N THR A 29 -11.53 -22.06 -15.27
CA THR A 29 -11.88 -23.30 -14.55
C THR A 29 -11.33 -23.30 -13.13
N LEU A 30 -12.24 -23.32 -12.15
CA LEU A 30 -11.91 -23.52 -10.74
C LEU A 30 -12.04 -25.00 -10.39
N TYR A 31 -10.92 -25.66 -10.12
CA TYR A 31 -10.90 -26.98 -9.52
C TYR A 31 -11.03 -26.83 -8.01
N TYR A 32 -11.81 -27.72 -7.40
CA TYR A 32 -11.99 -27.74 -5.95
C TYR A 32 -11.90 -29.17 -5.41
N PHE A 33 -11.51 -29.31 -4.15
CA PHE A 33 -11.49 -30.57 -3.43
C PHE A 33 -12.01 -30.32 -2.01
N LEU A 34 -13.15 -30.92 -1.66
CA LEU A 34 -13.71 -30.85 -0.32
C LEU A 34 -12.86 -31.73 0.62
N CYS A 35 -12.59 -31.22 1.80
CA CYS A 35 -11.88 -31.90 2.87
C CYS A 35 -12.74 -31.79 4.13
N ASP A 36 -13.29 -32.92 4.54
CA ASP A 36 -13.99 -33.05 5.81
C ASP A 36 -13.15 -33.99 6.69
N PRO A 37 -12.40 -33.44 7.67
CA PRO A 37 -11.53 -34.25 8.51
C PRO A 37 -12.26 -35.33 9.30
N ASP A 38 -13.54 -35.14 9.61
CA ASP A 38 -14.30 -36.05 10.46
C ASP A 38 -14.90 -37.20 9.64
N SER A 39 -15.29 -36.96 8.38
CA SER A 39 -15.74 -38.03 7.46
C SER A 39 -14.61 -38.79 6.76
N ASP A 40 -13.45 -38.15 6.55
CA ASP A 40 -12.36 -38.73 5.76
C ASP A 40 -11.50 -39.73 6.57
N MET A 41 -11.45 -39.59 7.90
CA MET A 41 -10.66 -40.46 8.77
C MET A 41 -11.22 -41.88 8.78
N ASP A 42 -10.34 -42.86 8.59
CA ASP A 42 -10.70 -44.28 8.47
C ASP A 42 -10.23 -45.02 9.71
N SER A 43 -11.17 -45.51 10.52
CA SER A 43 -10.87 -46.20 11.79
C SER A 43 -9.96 -47.42 11.63
N ASP A 44 -10.03 -48.08 10.46
CA ASP A 44 -9.25 -49.29 10.13
C ASP A 44 -8.04 -48.96 9.25
N GLY A 45 -7.85 -47.68 8.90
CA GLY A 45 -6.79 -47.21 8.01
C GLY A 45 -5.41 -47.09 8.67
N ASP A 46 -4.36 -47.34 7.88
CA ASP A 46 -2.98 -47.15 8.32
C ASP A 46 -2.72 -45.71 8.83
N TYR A 47 -1.86 -45.61 9.85
CA TYR A 47 -1.52 -44.36 10.53
C TYR A 47 -0.99 -43.28 9.57
N ILE A 48 -0.16 -43.64 8.59
CA ILE A 48 0.39 -42.68 7.62
C ILE A 48 -0.72 -42.19 6.68
N THR A 49 -1.59 -43.11 6.26
CA THR A 49 -2.76 -42.78 5.43
C THR A 49 -3.68 -41.79 6.15
N ASN A 50 -4.06 -42.09 7.40
CA ASN A 50 -4.90 -41.19 8.19
C ASN A 50 -4.22 -39.85 8.50
N LEU A 51 -2.91 -39.85 8.81
CA LEU A 51 -2.14 -38.61 9.01
C LEU A 51 -2.23 -37.68 7.78
N SER A 52 -2.17 -38.24 6.55
CA SER A 52 -2.28 -37.47 5.31
C SER A 52 -3.66 -36.82 5.08
N LYS A 53 -4.72 -37.39 5.65
CA LYS A 53 -6.10 -36.89 5.55
C LYS A 53 -6.40 -35.76 6.55
N THR A 54 -5.58 -35.61 7.60
CA THR A 54 -5.75 -34.55 8.61
C THR A 54 -5.79 -33.16 7.99
N SER A 55 -6.57 -32.25 8.59
CA SER A 55 -6.61 -30.84 8.15
C SER A 55 -5.23 -30.18 8.15
N VAL A 56 -4.30 -30.60 9.02
CA VAL A 56 -2.96 -30.02 9.11
C VAL A 56 -2.09 -30.49 7.95
N ALA A 57 -2.07 -31.80 7.66
CA ALA A 57 -1.30 -32.34 6.54
C ALA A 57 -1.78 -31.76 5.20
N ARG A 58 -3.09 -31.71 4.96
CA ARG A 58 -3.66 -31.17 3.72
C ARG A 58 -3.33 -29.69 3.50
N VAL A 59 -3.38 -28.86 4.54
CA VAL A 59 -2.97 -27.45 4.46
C VAL A 59 -1.45 -27.32 4.24
N LEU A 60 -0.64 -28.15 4.90
CA LEU A 60 0.81 -28.19 4.67
C LEU A 60 1.15 -28.56 3.22
N CYS A 61 0.53 -29.61 2.67
CA CYS A 61 0.69 -29.99 1.27
C CYS A 61 0.26 -28.87 0.31
N LEU A 62 -0.87 -28.20 0.57
CA LEU A 62 -1.30 -27.05 -0.24
C LEU A 62 -0.30 -25.89 -0.17
N CYS A 63 0.23 -25.56 1.01
CA CYS A 63 1.26 -24.54 1.17
C CYS A 63 2.54 -24.91 0.41
N LEU A 64 2.98 -26.17 0.47
CA LEU A 64 4.13 -26.65 -0.30
C LEU A 64 3.89 -26.52 -1.80
N MET A 65 2.72 -26.91 -2.32
CA MET A 65 2.36 -26.70 -3.74
C MET A 65 2.32 -25.21 -4.10
N ALA A 66 1.78 -24.36 -3.22
CA ALA A 66 1.72 -22.91 -3.41
C ALA A 66 3.11 -22.26 -3.45
N PHE A 67 4.08 -22.72 -2.65
CA PHE A 67 5.47 -22.22 -2.69
C PHE A 67 6.25 -22.66 -3.93
N HIS A 68 5.89 -23.79 -4.54
CA HIS A 68 6.46 -24.22 -5.83
C HIS A 68 5.77 -23.54 -7.03
N SER A 69 4.57 -23.01 -6.86
CA SER A 69 3.88 -22.19 -7.86
C SER A 69 4.53 -20.80 -7.95
N SER A 70 4.83 -20.35 -9.16
CA SER A 70 5.09 -18.93 -9.38
C SER A 70 3.83 -18.10 -9.11
N ILE A 71 4.01 -16.92 -8.53
CA ILE A 71 2.97 -15.89 -8.48
C ILE A 71 2.83 -15.32 -9.89
N ARG A 72 1.60 -15.25 -10.41
CA ARG A 72 1.34 -14.78 -11.77
C ARG A 72 1.51 -13.26 -11.85
N GLY A 73 2.23 -12.80 -12.87
CA GLY A 73 2.49 -11.38 -13.12
C GLY A 73 1.22 -10.57 -13.35
N GLN A 74 1.34 -9.25 -13.21
CA GLN A 74 0.27 -8.30 -13.47
C GLN A 74 -0.18 -8.34 -14.94
N GLU A 75 0.70 -8.58 -15.90
CA GLU A 75 0.34 -8.75 -17.31
C GLU A 75 -0.65 -9.91 -17.51
N TRP A 76 -0.35 -11.08 -16.96
CA TRP A 76 -1.25 -12.24 -16.99
C TRP A 76 -2.61 -11.92 -16.35
N ARG A 77 -2.62 -11.21 -15.20
CA ARG A 77 -3.86 -10.82 -14.52
C ARG A 77 -4.69 -9.86 -15.36
N ASN A 78 -4.06 -8.90 -16.04
CA ASN A 78 -4.76 -7.92 -16.89
C ASN A 78 -5.27 -8.52 -18.19
N HIS A 79 -4.54 -9.48 -18.77
CA HIS A 79 -4.99 -10.23 -19.95
C HIS A 79 -6.22 -11.08 -19.62
N VAL A 80 -6.19 -11.81 -18.50
CA VAL A 80 -7.21 -12.80 -18.14
C VAL A 80 -8.46 -12.18 -17.49
N ASN A 81 -8.31 -11.20 -16.59
CA ASN A 81 -9.42 -10.71 -15.76
C ASN A 81 -10.64 -10.14 -16.54
N PRO A 82 -10.51 -9.47 -17.71
CA PRO A 82 -11.65 -8.97 -18.47
C PRO A 82 -12.58 -10.07 -19.00
N ASP A 83 -12.02 -11.21 -19.41
CA ASP A 83 -12.77 -12.29 -20.08
C ASP A 83 -13.44 -13.27 -19.11
N LEU A 84 -13.15 -13.15 -17.81
CA LEU A 84 -13.71 -14.03 -16.79
C LEU A 84 -15.12 -13.61 -16.35
N HIS A 85 -16.07 -14.53 -16.51
CA HIS A 85 -17.41 -14.36 -15.97
C HIS A 85 -17.40 -14.30 -14.44
N ILE A 86 -17.91 -13.20 -13.89
CA ILE A 86 -18.20 -13.09 -12.45
C ILE A 86 -19.46 -13.90 -12.15
N TRP A 87 -19.33 -14.93 -11.31
CA TRP A 87 -20.48 -15.71 -10.83
C TRP A 87 -21.42 -14.83 -10.01
N ARG A 88 -22.58 -14.51 -10.59
CA ARG A 88 -23.68 -13.81 -9.91
C ARG A 88 -24.55 -14.83 -9.18
N THR A 89 -24.12 -15.26 -8.00
CA THR A 89 -24.94 -16.10 -7.11
C THR A 89 -25.69 -15.23 -6.10
N SER A 90 -26.93 -15.59 -5.79
CA SER A 90 -27.61 -15.13 -4.58
C SER A 90 -27.46 -16.23 -3.53
N PHE A 91 -26.92 -15.90 -2.36
CA PHE A 91 -26.76 -16.87 -1.28
C PHE A 91 -28.10 -17.47 -0.85
N ASP A 92 -29.16 -16.66 -0.80
CA ASP A 92 -30.50 -17.12 -0.46
C ASP A 92 -31.06 -18.05 -1.55
N HIS A 93 -30.83 -17.74 -2.83
CA HIS A 93 -31.23 -18.61 -3.93
C HIS A 93 -30.48 -19.94 -3.89
N THR A 94 -29.15 -19.92 -3.79
CA THR A 94 -28.33 -21.14 -3.67
C THR A 94 -28.73 -21.96 -2.44
N ARG A 95 -28.97 -21.31 -1.29
CA ARG A 95 -29.45 -21.98 -0.07
C ARG A 95 -30.84 -22.58 -0.25
N SER A 96 -31.74 -21.92 -0.97
CA SER A 96 -33.10 -22.44 -1.26
C SER A 96 -33.11 -23.68 -2.16
N GLN A 97 -32.05 -23.88 -2.95
CA GLN A 97 -31.86 -25.09 -3.76
C GLN A 97 -31.30 -26.28 -2.95
N ILE A 98 -30.74 -26.06 -1.76
CA ILE A 98 -30.25 -27.15 -0.89
C ILE A 98 -31.47 -27.90 -0.33
N PRO A 99 -31.57 -29.24 -0.50
CA PRO A 99 -32.67 -30.02 0.03
C PRO A 99 -32.88 -29.80 1.53
N ARG A 100 -34.14 -29.61 1.95
CA ARG A 100 -34.48 -29.36 3.37
C ARG A 100 -33.96 -30.45 4.32
N LYS A 101 -33.84 -31.69 3.84
CA LYS A 101 -33.27 -32.82 4.61
C LYS A 101 -31.79 -32.61 4.93
N GLU A 102 -31.00 -32.06 4.01
CA GLU A 102 -29.59 -31.74 4.22
C GLU A 102 -29.42 -30.52 5.14
N LEU A 103 -30.27 -29.50 4.97
CA LEU A 103 -30.31 -28.33 5.87
C LEU A 103 -30.67 -28.71 7.33
N GLN A 104 -31.46 -29.76 7.52
CA GLN A 104 -31.82 -30.32 8.83
C GLN A 104 -30.77 -31.29 9.40
N GLN A 105 -29.82 -31.76 8.58
CA GLN A 105 -28.75 -32.66 9.00
C GLN A 105 -27.49 -31.94 9.48
N ILE A 106 -27.42 -30.60 9.39
CA ILE A 106 -26.28 -29.81 9.90
C ILE A 106 -26.24 -29.92 11.43
N PRO A 107 -25.27 -30.64 12.03
CA PRO A 107 -25.21 -30.77 13.47
C PRO A 107 -24.59 -29.51 14.08
N HIS A 108 -25.22 -28.99 15.14
CA HIS A 108 -24.66 -27.97 16.04
C HIS A 108 -24.40 -26.57 15.43
N SER A 109 -25.48 -25.79 15.32
CA SER A 109 -25.40 -24.38 15.69
C SER A 109 -26.05 -24.20 17.06
N ASP A 110 -25.29 -23.73 18.05
CA ASP A 110 -25.80 -23.41 19.40
C ASP A 110 -26.64 -22.11 19.43
N SER A 111 -27.56 -21.96 18.45
CA SER A 111 -28.50 -20.83 18.37
C SER A 111 -29.97 -21.23 18.44
N THR A 112 -30.25 -22.43 18.97
CA THR A 112 -31.62 -22.84 19.36
C THR A 112 -32.05 -22.15 20.67
N ASN A 113 -32.15 -20.82 20.64
CA ASN A 113 -32.99 -20.04 21.55
C ASN A 113 -34.20 -19.56 20.74
N PRO A 114 -35.42 -20.06 21.00
CA PRO A 114 -36.59 -19.80 20.16
C PRO A 114 -37.22 -18.41 20.35
N ASP A 115 -36.66 -17.56 21.22
CA ASP A 115 -37.32 -16.34 21.73
C ASP A 115 -37.08 -15.05 20.92
N PHE A 116 -36.71 -15.14 19.65
CA PHE A 116 -36.67 -13.97 18.76
C PHE A 116 -37.51 -14.19 17.50
N PRO A 117 -38.66 -13.50 17.35
CA PRO A 117 -39.45 -13.59 16.13
C PRO A 117 -38.68 -12.95 14.96
N SER A 118 -38.68 -13.63 13.82
CA SER A 118 -38.14 -13.10 12.56
C SER A 118 -38.84 -11.80 12.19
N PRO A 119 -38.12 -10.71 11.86
CA PRO A 119 -38.74 -9.51 11.30
C PRO A 119 -39.30 -9.82 9.91
N ASP A 120 -40.56 -9.45 9.70
CA ASP A 120 -41.26 -9.67 8.45
C ASP A 120 -40.66 -8.91 7.25
N SER A 121 -41.02 -9.43 6.08
CA SER A 121 -40.78 -8.89 4.74
C SER A 121 -40.82 -7.36 4.62
N GLY A 122 -39.87 -6.81 3.86
CA GLY A 122 -40.04 -5.51 3.19
C GLY A 122 -39.22 -4.36 3.74
N SER A 123 -37.90 -4.37 3.49
CA SER A 123 -37.10 -3.15 3.57
C SER A 123 -36.06 -3.09 2.46
N SER A 124 -36.15 -2.03 1.65
CA SER A 124 -35.13 -1.67 0.66
C SER A 124 -33.88 -1.20 1.40
N TYR A 125 -32.74 -1.86 1.18
CA TYR A 125 -31.46 -1.43 1.74
C TYR A 125 -30.95 -0.15 1.06
N GLY A 126 -31.49 0.99 1.51
CA GLY A 126 -30.89 2.31 1.30
C GLY A 126 -29.59 2.43 2.09
N LEU A 127 -28.54 2.93 1.43
CA LEU A 127 -27.25 3.21 2.04
C LEU A 127 -27.37 4.34 3.09
N PRO A 128 -26.97 4.14 4.37
CA PRO A 128 -26.89 5.24 5.32
C PRO A 128 -25.72 6.17 4.99
N SER A 129 -26.03 7.44 4.76
CA SER A 129 -25.04 8.51 4.63
C SER A 129 -24.38 8.84 5.98
N SER A 130 -23.23 9.53 5.92
CA SER A 130 -22.29 9.73 7.03
C SER A 130 -22.75 10.76 8.09
N SER A 131 -22.41 10.53 9.38
CA SER A 131 -21.77 11.46 10.36
C SER A 131 -21.78 10.83 11.79
N PRO A 132 -21.20 11.43 12.85
CA PRO A 132 -19.87 11.06 13.37
C PRO A 132 -19.88 10.31 14.72
N LEU A 133 -18.82 9.54 15.00
CA LEU A 133 -18.64 8.75 16.23
C LEU A 133 -18.16 9.57 17.45
N PRO A 134 -18.75 9.37 18.64
CA PRO A 134 -18.15 9.75 19.93
C PRO A 134 -17.02 8.79 20.39
N SER A 135 -16.30 9.21 21.43
CA SER A 135 -15.14 8.54 22.04
C SER A 135 -15.40 7.12 22.58
N PRO A 136 -14.40 6.22 22.61
CA PRO A 136 -14.57 4.86 23.11
C PRO A 136 -14.46 4.76 24.64
N SER A 137 -15.46 4.18 25.28
CA SER A 137 -15.35 3.56 26.61
C SER A 137 -15.12 2.04 26.49
N GLU A 138 -14.58 1.44 27.55
CA GLU A 138 -14.07 0.06 27.55
C GLU A 138 -15.18 -1.00 27.53
N GLY A 139 -15.01 -2.07 26.76
CA GLY A 139 -15.97 -3.16 26.72
C GLY A 139 -15.69 -4.27 25.69
N ARG A 140 -14.97 -5.32 26.12
CA ARG A 140 -15.07 -6.71 25.62
C ARG A 140 -14.99 -6.94 24.09
N ARG A 141 -13.77 -6.99 23.53
CA ARG A 141 -13.51 -7.62 22.21
C ARG A 141 -13.21 -9.12 22.34
N VAL A 142 -13.90 -9.95 21.56
CA VAL A 142 -13.55 -11.36 21.34
C VAL A 142 -12.46 -11.43 20.25
N PRO A 143 -11.35 -12.19 20.41
CA PRO A 143 -10.26 -12.16 19.42
C PRO A 143 -10.46 -13.20 18.31
N THR A 144 -10.62 -12.75 17.07
CA THR A 144 -10.41 -13.59 15.88
C THR A 144 -8.92 -13.76 15.61
N ARG A 145 -8.43 -15.02 15.62
CA ARG A 145 -7.01 -15.35 15.60
C ARG A 145 -6.43 -15.37 14.17
N SER A 146 -5.99 -14.21 13.70
CA SER A 146 -5.15 -14.09 12.49
C SER A 146 -4.13 -12.94 12.57
N GLN A 147 -3.23 -13.01 13.55
CA GLN A 147 -2.00 -12.22 13.55
C GLN A 147 -0.78 -13.09 13.85
N THR A 148 0.01 -13.36 12.81
CA THR A 148 1.37 -13.89 12.90
C THR A 148 2.35 -12.71 12.84
N SER A 149 2.69 -12.17 14.01
CA SER A 149 3.78 -11.21 14.17
C SER A 149 4.85 -11.85 15.07
N CYS A 150 5.94 -12.30 14.47
CA CYS A 150 7.08 -12.83 15.19
C CYS A 150 8.13 -11.72 15.39
N ALA A 151 8.14 -11.11 16.57
CA ALA A 151 9.25 -10.31 17.06
C ALA A 151 9.47 -10.62 18.56
N PRO A 152 10.71 -10.90 19.00
CA PRO A 152 10.97 -11.27 20.39
C PRO A 152 11.06 -10.04 21.29
N SER A 153 10.11 -9.88 22.22
CA SER A 153 10.18 -8.84 23.24
C SER A 153 11.10 -9.27 24.39
N THR A 154 12.35 -8.80 24.38
CA THR A 154 13.25 -8.85 25.55
C THR A 154 12.84 -7.77 26.55
N GLU A 155 11.97 -8.11 27.49
CA GLU A 155 11.66 -7.26 28.65
C GLU A 155 12.30 -7.84 29.92
N ILE A 156 13.30 -7.12 30.42
CA ILE A 156 14.04 -7.46 31.63
C ILE A 156 13.24 -6.96 32.83
N ARG A 157 12.48 -7.85 33.48
CA ARG A 157 11.87 -7.52 34.78
C ARG A 157 12.45 -8.33 35.92
N ARG A 158 13.29 -7.66 36.72
CA ARG A 158 13.92 -8.16 37.93
C ARG A 158 12.87 -8.76 38.88
N ARG A 159 13.07 -10.00 39.32
CA ARG A 159 12.32 -10.57 40.45
C ARG A 159 13.15 -10.41 41.72
N SER A 160 12.49 -9.93 42.78
CA SER A 160 13.07 -9.66 44.09
C SER A 160 13.59 -10.91 44.79
N GLN A 161 14.62 -10.72 45.61
CA GLN A 161 15.22 -11.75 46.46
C GLN A 161 14.28 -12.15 47.60
N SER A 162 14.31 -13.43 47.98
CA SER A 162 14.01 -13.92 49.35
C SER A 162 14.72 -15.27 49.54
N PRO A 163 15.21 -15.64 50.74
CA PRO A 163 16.37 -16.53 50.84
C PRO A 163 16.19 -17.81 51.68
N ASN A 164 17.20 -18.69 51.55
CA ASN A 164 17.69 -19.70 52.52
C ASN A 164 16.88 -20.97 52.83
N SER A 165 17.48 -22.12 52.45
CA SER A 165 17.72 -23.37 53.21
C SER A 165 17.66 -24.59 52.27
N SER A 166 18.29 -25.73 52.52
CA SER A 166 19.57 -26.03 53.19
C SER A 166 20.07 -27.34 52.55
N GLY A 167 21.39 -27.54 52.41
CA GLY A 167 21.93 -28.72 51.72
C GLY A 167 22.08 -29.96 52.61
N SER A 168 22.07 -31.15 51.99
CA SER A 168 23.05 -32.23 52.24
C SER A 168 22.98 -33.30 51.14
N ASP A 169 24.12 -33.92 50.84
CA ASP A 169 24.36 -34.96 49.83
C ASP A 169 23.70 -36.32 50.22
N THR A 170 23.46 -37.31 49.34
CA THR A 170 24.46 -37.98 48.47
C THR A 170 23.87 -38.92 47.38
N ASN A 171 24.52 -38.92 46.21
CA ASN A 171 24.90 -40.07 45.35
C ASN A 171 23.89 -40.92 44.51
N GLN A 172 24.24 -40.98 43.20
CA GLN A 172 23.93 -41.99 42.15
C GLN A 172 22.49 -41.95 41.58
N THR A 173 22.24 -42.04 40.26
CA THR A 173 23.00 -42.69 39.16
C THR A 173 22.98 -41.89 37.84
N ALA A 174 23.77 -42.30 36.84
CA ALA A 174 23.96 -41.56 35.58
C ALA A 174 22.74 -41.56 34.63
N GLY A 175 22.51 -40.43 33.94
CA GLY A 175 21.52 -40.29 32.86
C GLY A 175 22.07 -39.49 31.67
N HIS A 176 22.07 -40.08 30.48
CA HIS A 176 22.73 -39.51 29.29
C HIS A 176 22.04 -38.24 28.75
N LYS A 177 22.83 -37.18 28.55
CA LYS A 177 22.50 -36.09 27.61
C LYS A 177 22.89 -36.52 26.19
N ARG A 178 21.94 -36.58 25.25
CA ARG A 178 22.26 -36.58 23.80
C ARG A 178 21.99 -35.20 23.20
N ARG A 179 23.08 -34.61 22.68
CA ARG A 179 23.14 -33.33 21.99
C ARG A 179 22.92 -33.60 20.50
N ILE A 180 21.94 -32.95 19.87
CA ILE A 180 21.78 -32.99 18.42
C ILE A 180 22.84 -32.07 17.81
N SER A 181 23.66 -32.59 16.91
CA SER A 181 24.70 -31.86 16.21
C SER A 181 24.61 -32.08 14.71
N GLN A 182 24.68 -30.97 13.97
CA GLN A 182 25.19 -30.88 12.59
C GLN A 182 24.47 -31.72 11.52
N VAL A 183 23.53 -31.07 10.81
CA VAL A 183 23.20 -31.46 9.43
C VAL A 183 24.24 -30.84 8.51
N THR A 184 24.97 -31.69 7.79
CA THR A 184 25.93 -31.29 6.76
C THR A 184 25.24 -30.86 5.47
N SER A 185 25.89 -29.96 4.74
CA SER A 185 25.53 -29.54 3.38
C SER A 185 25.42 -30.72 2.42
N SER A 186 24.45 -30.66 1.49
CA SER A 186 24.27 -31.61 0.40
C SER A 186 23.99 -30.89 -0.94
N PRO A 187 24.27 -31.53 -2.09
CA PRO A 187 24.87 -30.81 -3.22
C PRO A 187 23.90 -30.42 -4.36
N SER A 188 24.42 -29.55 -5.23
CA SER A 188 23.78 -29.03 -6.43
C SER A 188 23.46 -30.12 -7.47
N THR A 189 22.17 -30.41 -7.67
CA THR A 189 21.67 -31.23 -8.78
C THR A 189 21.30 -30.37 -9.99
N ARG A 190 21.84 -30.76 -11.15
CA ARG A 190 21.69 -30.03 -12.42
C ARG A 190 20.27 -30.16 -12.97
N GLN A 191 19.60 -29.04 -13.27
CA GLN A 191 18.34 -29.06 -14.01
C GLN A 191 18.60 -29.25 -15.51
N SER A 192 18.06 -30.31 -16.08
CA SER A 192 17.98 -30.53 -17.52
C SER A 192 16.91 -29.61 -18.12
N GLY A 193 17.30 -28.78 -19.09
CA GLY A 193 16.43 -27.74 -19.64
C GLY A 193 15.53 -28.21 -20.78
N ARG A 194 14.36 -27.56 -20.92
CA ARG A 194 13.73 -27.27 -22.23
C ARG A 194 12.65 -26.17 -22.28
N LEU A 195 12.44 -25.41 -21.19
CA LEU A 195 11.44 -24.32 -21.12
C LEU A 195 11.98 -23.03 -20.45
N GLN A 196 13.29 -22.79 -20.51
CA GLN A 196 13.93 -21.59 -19.94
C GLN A 196 14.87 -20.96 -20.97
N GLN A 197 14.32 -20.11 -21.85
CA GLN A 197 15.15 -19.26 -22.72
C GLN A 197 14.65 -17.82 -22.82
N GLU A 198 13.36 -17.55 -22.58
CA GLU A 198 12.82 -16.18 -22.48
C GLU A 198 12.98 -15.56 -21.08
N SER A 199 13.06 -16.37 -20.01
CA SER A 199 12.99 -15.89 -18.62
C SER A 199 14.29 -15.35 -18.01
N GLY A 200 15.41 -15.40 -18.74
CA GLY A 200 16.72 -14.96 -18.22
C GLY A 200 16.84 -13.44 -18.14
N TYR A 201 16.62 -12.78 -19.29
CA TYR A 201 16.81 -11.34 -19.44
C TYR A 201 15.86 -10.51 -18.56
N ASP A 202 14.58 -10.83 -18.52
CA ASP A 202 13.59 -10.07 -17.74
C ASP A 202 13.79 -10.21 -16.22
N ARG A 203 14.30 -11.37 -15.76
CA ARG A 203 14.64 -11.59 -14.35
C ARG A 203 15.85 -10.75 -13.92
N ASP A 204 16.88 -10.67 -14.74
CA ASP A 204 18.07 -9.85 -14.47
C ASP A 204 17.73 -8.35 -14.53
N ASP A 205 16.93 -7.93 -15.51
CA ASP A 205 16.42 -6.56 -15.65
C ASP A 205 15.54 -6.14 -14.45
N HIS A 206 14.60 -6.99 -14.01
CA HIS A 206 13.83 -6.76 -12.79
C HIS A 206 14.74 -6.70 -11.54
N SER A 207 15.81 -7.50 -11.47
CA SER A 207 16.77 -7.43 -10.36
C SER A 207 17.51 -6.08 -10.34
N ARG A 208 17.94 -5.60 -11.51
CA ARG A 208 18.59 -4.29 -11.72
C ARG A 208 17.67 -3.14 -11.33
N ARG A 209 16.42 -3.13 -11.79
CA ARG A 209 15.42 -2.12 -11.37
C ARG A 209 15.17 -2.13 -9.86
N ARG A 210 15.18 -3.29 -9.21
CA ARG A 210 15.07 -3.37 -7.73
C ARG A 210 16.28 -2.74 -7.03
N ALA A 211 17.49 -3.05 -7.50
CA ALA A 211 18.75 -2.55 -6.95
C ALA A 211 19.03 -1.07 -7.29
N ALA A 212 18.43 -0.53 -8.36
CA ALA A 212 18.60 0.86 -8.78
C ALA A 212 18.31 1.85 -7.64
N GLN A 213 19.23 2.77 -7.39
CA GLN A 213 19.07 3.82 -6.39
C GLN A 213 18.16 4.92 -6.94
N PHE A 214 17.45 5.63 -6.05
CA PHE A 214 16.61 6.76 -6.47
C PHE A 214 17.48 7.95 -6.90
N CYS A 215 16.99 8.73 -7.87
CA CYS A 215 17.62 10.00 -8.24
C CYS A 215 17.50 11.01 -7.10
N THR A 216 18.54 11.84 -6.94
CA THR A 216 18.59 12.92 -5.94
C THR A 216 17.50 13.96 -6.18
N GLN A 217 16.98 14.55 -5.09
CA GLN A 217 16.04 15.66 -5.12
C GLN A 217 16.61 16.85 -5.91
N ARG A 218 17.92 17.12 -5.77
CA ARG A 218 18.64 18.13 -6.57
C ARG A 218 18.59 17.83 -8.06
N CYS A 219 18.86 16.59 -8.48
CA CYS A 219 18.77 16.16 -9.89
C CYS A 219 17.36 16.33 -10.45
N LEU A 220 16.34 15.90 -9.70
CA LEU A 220 14.94 16.00 -10.14
C LEU A 220 14.42 17.44 -10.15
N LEU A 221 14.88 18.30 -9.24
CA LEU A 221 14.60 19.72 -9.28
C LEU A 221 15.27 20.37 -10.50
N GLY A 222 16.50 19.93 -10.84
CA GLY A 222 17.22 20.32 -12.05
C GLY A 222 16.41 20.04 -13.31
N LEU A 223 15.91 18.81 -13.43
CA LEU A 223 15.00 18.35 -14.50
C LEU A 223 13.75 19.24 -14.63
N GLN A 224 13.07 19.54 -13.51
CA GLN A 224 11.85 20.36 -13.49
C GLN A 224 12.09 21.86 -13.77
N THR A 225 13.34 22.32 -13.69
CA THR A 225 13.72 23.73 -13.86
C THR A 225 14.60 24.00 -15.08
N GLY A 226 15.02 22.96 -15.82
CA GLY A 226 15.90 23.06 -16.99
C GLY A 226 17.37 23.35 -16.66
N ASN A 227 17.76 23.23 -15.38
CA ASN A 227 19.12 23.43 -14.88
C ASN A 227 20.03 22.23 -15.22
N SER A 228 21.29 22.29 -14.77
CA SER A 228 22.26 21.21 -14.96
C SER A 228 21.95 19.96 -14.12
N LEU A 229 22.47 18.82 -14.57
CA LEU A 229 22.53 17.57 -13.82
C LEU A 229 23.26 17.75 -12.48
N ASP A 230 22.86 16.96 -11.48
CA ASP A 230 23.57 16.86 -10.20
C ASP A 230 24.59 15.71 -10.26
N GLU A 231 25.88 16.05 -10.15
CA GLU A 231 26.99 15.08 -10.12
C GLU A 231 26.85 14.07 -8.99
N SER A 232 26.15 14.41 -7.91
CA SER A 232 25.93 13.53 -6.75
C SER A 232 24.84 12.47 -7.01
N CYS A 233 24.13 12.55 -8.14
CA CYS A 233 23.06 11.60 -8.45
C CYS A 233 23.64 10.22 -8.80
N PRO A 234 23.22 9.13 -8.13
CA PRO A 234 23.78 7.80 -8.40
C PRO A 234 23.52 7.29 -9.84
N ASN A 235 22.54 7.89 -10.53
CA ASN A 235 22.18 7.57 -11.90
C ASN A 235 22.74 8.56 -12.94
N VAL A 236 23.59 9.53 -12.55
CA VAL A 236 24.05 10.62 -13.45
C VAL A 236 24.68 10.12 -14.74
N ASN A 237 25.43 9.02 -14.69
CA ASN A 237 26.06 8.42 -15.87
C ASN A 237 25.02 7.85 -16.87
N HIS A 238 23.87 7.37 -16.38
CA HIS A 238 22.76 6.95 -17.24
C HIS A 238 22.02 8.15 -17.84
N HIS A 239 21.91 9.25 -17.10
CA HIS A 239 21.27 10.49 -17.59
C HIS A 239 22.04 11.09 -18.78
N ARG A 240 23.38 10.96 -18.78
CA ARG A 240 24.32 11.43 -19.82
C ARG A 240 24.39 10.56 -21.07
N SER A 241 23.84 9.35 -21.02
CA SER A 241 24.09 8.32 -22.03
C SER A 241 23.59 8.75 -23.41
N GLY A 242 24.51 8.93 -24.36
CA GLY A 242 24.19 9.34 -25.73
C GLY A 242 23.92 10.84 -25.93
N GLN A 243 24.33 11.72 -25.00
CA GLN A 243 24.19 13.17 -25.14
C GLN A 243 25.44 13.87 -25.68
N ASN A 244 25.21 14.95 -26.43
CA ASN A 244 26.26 15.88 -26.87
C ASN A 244 26.70 16.86 -25.77
N ASP A 245 25.77 17.23 -24.87
CA ASP A 245 26.04 18.06 -23.69
C ASP A 245 25.83 17.22 -22.42
N PRO A 246 26.90 16.74 -21.76
CA PRO A 246 26.79 15.90 -20.57
C PRO A 246 26.39 16.70 -19.31
N SER A 247 26.21 18.02 -19.39
CA SER A 247 25.83 18.83 -18.24
C SER A 247 24.31 18.98 -18.06
N ARG A 248 23.49 18.63 -19.06
CA ARG A 248 22.04 18.91 -19.07
C ARG A 248 21.19 17.65 -19.18
N HIS A 249 19.98 17.69 -18.65
CA HIS A 249 19.03 16.59 -18.81
C HIS A 249 18.62 16.40 -20.29
N PRO A 250 18.51 15.16 -20.80
CA PRO A 250 18.05 14.88 -22.17
C PRO A 250 16.54 15.06 -22.37
N PHE A 251 15.78 15.14 -21.28
CA PHE A 251 14.32 15.20 -21.23
C PHE A 251 13.87 16.37 -20.36
N SER A 252 12.64 16.84 -20.56
CA SER A 252 11.89 17.61 -19.56
C SER A 252 11.32 16.68 -18.46
N ALA A 253 10.74 17.26 -17.40
CA ALA A 253 10.00 16.48 -16.41
C ALA A 253 8.75 15.84 -17.03
N GLU A 254 8.11 16.54 -17.97
CA GLU A 254 6.94 16.09 -18.74
C GLU A 254 7.29 14.89 -19.64
N ASP A 255 8.40 14.95 -20.37
CA ASP A 255 8.89 13.83 -21.20
C ASP A 255 9.19 12.58 -20.37
N LEU A 256 9.76 12.77 -19.17
CA LEU A 256 9.99 11.66 -18.23
C LEU A 256 8.66 11.02 -17.79
N ILE A 257 7.62 11.80 -17.51
CA ILE A 257 6.29 11.27 -17.15
C ILE A 257 5.67 10.52 -18.34
N ILE A 258 5.79 11.03 -19.56
CA ILE A 258 5.30 10.37 -20.79
C ILE A 258 6.05 9.04 -21.02
N SER A 259 7.38 9.05 -20.89
CA SER A 259 8.24 7.86 -20.99
C SER A 259 7.87 6.80 -19.95
N LEU A 260 7.75 7.18 -18.68
CA LEU A 260 7.34 6.28 -17.59
C LEU A 260 5.94 5.72 -17.81
N LYS A 261 4.97 6.54 -18.25
CA LYS A 261 3.62 6.09 -18.57
C LYS A 261 3.63 5.05 -19.69
N SER A 262 4.28 5.36 -20.81
CA SER A 262 4.39 4.45 -21.96
C SER A 262 5.03 3.11 -21.55
N GLN A 263 6.12 3.17 -20.79
CA GLN A 263 6.84 1.98 -20.32
C GLN A 263 5.97 1.06 -19.42
N VAL A 264 5.12 1.64 -18.57
CA VAL A 264 4.26 0.90 -17.64
C VAL A 264 2.97 0.42 -18.31
N ASP A 265 2.43 1.18 -19.27
CA ASP A 265 1.28 0.75 -20.06
C ASP A 265 1.66 -0.40 -21.03
N GLU A 266 2.89 -0.40 -21.55
CA GLU A 266 3.45 -1.50 -22.33
C GLU A 266 3.57 -2.78 -21.47
N ASN A 267 4.24 -2.69 -20.31
CA ASN A 267 4.38 -3.79 -19.36
C ASN A 267 4.31 -3.30 -17.90
N ILE A 268 3.21 -3.63 -17.22
CA ILE A 268 2.90 -3.18 -15.86
C ILE A 268 3.68 -3.93 -14.76
N ASP A 269 4.28 -5.09 -15.08
CA ASP A 269 5.21 -5.79 -14.19
C ASP A 269 6.58 -5.08 -14.07
N ARG A 270 6.83 -4.04 -14.88
CA ARG A 270 7.98 -3.13 -14.67
C ARG A 270 7.83 -2.23 -13.44
N CYS A 271 6.62 -2.09 -12.88
CA CYS A 271 6.36 -1.39 -11.61
C CYS A 271 6.73 -2.24 -10.40
N ILE A 272 7.56 -1.71 -9.51
CA ILE A 272 8.02 -2.44 -8.32
C ILE A 272 7.35 -1.84 -7.07
N PRO A 273 6.43 -2.53 -6.38
CA PRO A 273 5.90 -2.05 -5.10
C PRO A 273 7.02 -2.03 -4.05
N VAL A 274 7.08 -0.95 -3.24
CA VAL A 274 8.10 -0.76 -2.21
C VAL A 274 7.48 -0.26 -0.90
N GLY A 275 8.02 -0.69 0.23
CA GLY A 275 7.53 -0.30 1.55
C GLY A 275 6.17 -0.91 1.92
N VAL A 276 5.46 -0.24 2.83
CA VAL A 276 4.16 -0.67 3.35
C VAL A 276 3.05 0.13 2.65
N CYS A 277 1.92 -0.51 2.34
CA CYS A 277 0.75 0.19 1.84
C CYS A 277 0.17 1.12 2.91
N GLY A 278 0.02 2.41 2.59
CA GLY A 278 -0.73 3.36 3.41
C GLY A 278 -2.24 3.27 3.14
N SER A 279 -3.04 3.98 3.92
CA SER A 279 -4.51 3.98 3.78
C SER A 279 -5.04 4.64 2.51
N TYR A 280 -4.22 5.49 1.85
CA TYR A 280 -4.60 6.22 0.63
C TYR A 280 -3.78 5.84 -0.61
N GLY A 281 -2.85 4.91 -0.48
CA GLY A 281 -2.05 4.42 -1.60
C GLY A 281 -0.83 3.60 -1.18
N ALA A 282 -0.25 2.90 -2.14
CA ALA A 282 0.97 2.12 -2.00
C ALA A 282 2.14 2.80 -2.74
N PRO A 283 3.37 2.76 -2.21
CA PRO A 283 4.53 3.29 -2.91
C PRO A 283 5.07 2.29 -3.96
N PHE A 284 5.52 2.80 -5.10
CA PHE A 284 6.11 2.04 -6.20
C PHE A 284 7.44 2.70 -6.63
N LYS A 285 8.51 1.92 -6.77
CA LYS A 285 9.72 2.35 -7.48
C LYS A 285 9.44 2.27 -8.98
N LEU A 286 9.69 3.38 -9.67
CA LEU A 286 9.58 3.53 -11.12
C LEU A 286 10.96 3.90 -11.67
N THR A 287 11.46 3.17 -12.66
CA THR A 287 12.74 3.45 -13.32
C THR A 287 12.51 3.57 -14.82
N CYS A 288 12.83 4.73 -15.41
CA CYS A 288 12.86 4.94 -16.85
C CYS A 288 14.03 4.15 -17.46
N THR A 289 13.75 3.26 -18.42
CA THR A 289 14.76 2.42 -19.08
C THR A 289 15.73 3.21 -19.95
N THR A 290 15.28 4.30 -20.59
CA THR A 290 16.08 5.08 -21.56
C THR A 290 17.28 5.78 -20.91
N TYR A 291 17.07 6.43 -19.76
CA TYR A 291 18.08 7.28 -19.09
C TYR A 291 18.25 7.00 -17.59
N GLY A 292 17.67 5.92 -17.06
CA GLY A 292 17.88 5.47 -15.67
C GLY A 292 17.22 6.34 -14.58
N TYR A 293 16.38 7.31 -14.93
CA TYR A 293 15.64 8.11 -13.94
C TYR A 293 14.80 7.23 -13.04
N THR A 294 15.16 7.16 -11.75
CA THR A 294 14.51 6.30 -10.76
C THR A 294 13.83 7.16 -9.70
N VAL A 295 12.50 7.05 -9.63
CA VAL A 295 11.58 7.92 -8.88
C VAL A 295 10.56 7.08 -8.11
N ILE A 296 9.75 7.71 -7.26
CA ILE A 296 8.67 7.03 -6.53
C ILE A 296 7.29 7.45 -7.04
N GLY A 297 6.45 6.46 -7.33
CA GLY A 297 5.04 6.61 -7.66
C GLY A 297 4.17 6.19 -6.47
N LYS A 298 3.36 7.10 -5.92
CA LYS A 298 2.32 6.77 -4.94
C LYS A 298 1.07 6.32 -5.69
N GLY A 299 0.89 5.02 -5.83
CA GLY A 299 -0.25 4.40 -6.52
C GLY A 299 -1.50 4.34 -5.65
N THR A 300 -2.66 4.65 -6.22
CA THR A 300 -3.96 4.62 -5.55
C THR A 300 -5.07 4.05 -6.45
N THR A 301 -6.20 3.69 -5.83
CA THR A 301 -7.37 3.15 -6.51
C THR A 301 -8.27 4.26 -7.05
N SER A 302 -9.05 4.00 -8.09
CA SER A 302 -9.95 5.01 -8.70
C SER A 302 -11.03 5.52 -7.74
N GLY A 303 -11.39 4.76 -6.69
CA GLY A 303 -12.30 5.21 -5.63
C GLY A 303 -11.68 6.30 -4.75
N LEU A 304 -10.40 6.18 -4.42
CA LEU A 304 -9.65 7.14 -3.60
C LEU A 304 -9.06 8.30 -4.41
N TRP A 305 -8.91 8.14 -5.73
CA TRP A 305 -8.34 9.16 -6.62
C TRP A 305 -9.02 10.53 -6.52
N LYS A 306 -10.35 10.57 -6.27
CA LYS A 306 -11.08 11.84 -6.06
C LYS A 306 -10.56 12.67 -4.87
N ALA A 307 -10.01 12.01 -3.84
CA ALA A 307 -9.39 12.66 -2.69
C ALA A 307 -7.90 12.98 -2.96
N VAL A 308 -7.18 12.02 -3.56
CA VAL A 308 -5.73 12.07 -3.81
C VAL A 308 -5.36 13.03 -4.95
N SER A 309 -6.21 13.27 -5.94
CA SER A 309 -5.94 14.24 -7.02
C SER A 309 -5.77 15.69 -6.52
N ARG A 310 -6.36 16.02 -5.36
CA ARG A 310 -6.14 17.31 -4.67
C ARG A 310 -4.72 17.45 -4.10
N GLU A 311 -4.05 16.33 -3.81
CA GLU A 311 -2.67 16.31 -3.35
C GLU A 311 -1.71 16.83 -4.45
N ALA A 312 -1.98 16.51 -5.72
CA ALA A 312 -1.25 17.07 -6.86
C ALA A 312 -1.37 18.60 -6.94
N GLN A 313 -2.58 19.14 -6.66
CA GLN A 313 -2.81 20.59 -6.59
C GLN A 313 -2.04 21.24 -5.42
N ALA A 314 -1.96 20.56 -4.27
CA ALA A 314 -1.11 21.00 -3.16
C ALA A 314 0.37 21.06 -3.56
N TYR A 315 0.91 20.02 -4.22
CA TYR A 315 2.29 20.03 -4.72
C TYR A 315 2.56 21.14 -5.75
N GLN A 316 1.61 21.45 -6.64
CA GLN A 316 1.71 22.59 -7.57
C GLN A 316 1.84 23.94 -6.84
N LEU A 317 1.05 24.17 -5.79
CA LEU A 317 1.14 25.37 -4.95
C LEU A 317 2.44 25.41 -4.12
N LEU A 318 2.99 24.24 -3.77
CA LEU A 318 4.25 24.09 -3.04
C LEU A 318 5.50 24.10 -3.93
N ARG A 319 5.39 24.42 -5.24
CA ARG A 319 6.53 24.44 -6.20
C ARG A 319 7.77 25.17 -5.68
N LYS A 320 7.61 26.26 -4.92
CA LYS A 320 8.72 27.05 -4.34
C LYS A 320 9.50 26.36 -3.21
N VAL A 321 8.98 25.27 -2.64
CA VAL A 321 9.61 24.52 -1.53
C VAL A 321 9.82 23.04 -1.84
N GLN A 322 9.61 22.64 -3.10
CA GLN A 322 10.00 21.34 -3.63
C GLN A 322 11.54 21.23 -3.62
N GLY A 323 12.06 20.06 -3.21
CA GLY A 323 13.49 19.88 -2.97
C GLY A 323 14.01 20.62 -1.72
N SER A 324 13.14 20.96 -0.77
CA SER A 324 13.54 21.64 0.48
C SER A 324 12.66 21.30 1.68
N ALA A 325 11.34 21.48 1.56
CA ALA A 325 10.35 21.15 2.59
C ALA A 325 9.41 20.00 2.18
N VAL A 326 9.30 19.74 0.88
CA VAL A 326 8.56 18.63 0.29
C VAL A 326 9.35 18.01 -0.87
N PRO A 327 9.10 16.76 -1.27
CA PRO A 327 9.75 16.16 -2.44
C PRO A 327 9.44 16.92 -3.74
N VAL A 328 10.33 16.82 -4.72
CA VAL A 328 10.07 17.28 -6.09
C VAL A 328 8.95 16.44 -6.70
N PHE A 329 7.86 17.09 -7.08
CA PHE A 329 6.69 16.47 -7.70
C PHE A 329 6.79 16.61 -9.21
N LEU A 330 6.78 15.48 -9.92
CA LEU A 330 7.00 15.43 -11.36
C LEU A 330 5.68 15.39 -12.14
N GLY A 331 4.63 14.78 -11.58
CA GLY A 331 3.32 14.75 -12.22
C GLY A 331 2.45 13.57 -11.78
N THR A 332 1.49 13.23 -12.63
CA THR A 332 0.54 12.13 -12.39
C THR A 332 0.53 11.17 -13.57
N ILE A 333 0.43 9.87 -13.29
CA ILE A 333 0.27 8.83 -14.31
C ILE A 333 -1.06 8.10 -14.06
N ASP A 334 -1.94 8.11 -15.05
CA ASP A 334 -3.10 7.23 -15.13
C ASP A 334 -2.70 5.98 -15.91
N LEU A 335 -2.87 4.79 -15.31
CA LEU A 335 -2.49 3.50 -15.88
C LEU A 335 -3.58 2.97 -16.82
N ALA A 336 -3.20 2.49 -18.00
CA ALA A 336 -4.10 1.77 -18.90
C ALA A 336 -4.52 0.41 -18.30
N LYS A 337 -3.55 -0.29 -17.69
CA LYS A 337 -3.72 -1.58 -17.01
C LYS A 337 -3.93 -1.38 -15.50
N ILE A 338 -4.49 -2.37 -14.81
CA ILE A 338 -4.69 -2.37 -13.35
C ILE A 338 -3.49 -3.04 -12.69
N TYR A 339 -2.81 -2.37 -11.76
CA TYR A 339 -1.88 -3.08 -10.87
C TYR A 339 -2.68 -3.65 -9.69
N PHE A 340 -2.82 -4.98 -9.63
CA PHE A 340 -3.49 -5.67 -8.53
C PHE A 340 -2.52 -5.90 -7.38
N LEU A 341 -2.60 -5.07 -6.34
CA LEU A 341 -1.73 -5.16 -5.17
C LEU A 341 -2.50 -5.68 -3.95
N HIS A 342 -1.99 -6.75 -3.35
CA HIS A 342 -2.58 -7.35 -2.15
C HIS A 342 -2.74 -6.32 -1.02
N GLY A 343 -3.90 -6.29 -0.37
CA GLY A 343 -4.25 -5.33 0.69
C GLY A 343 -4.53 -3.89 0.23
N ALA A 344 -4.03 -3.47 -0.93
CA ALA A 344 -4.25 -2.12 -1.49
C ALA A 344 -5.40 -2.08 -2.53
N GLY A 345 -5.63 -3.20 -3.23
CA GLY A 345 -6.65 -3.34 -4.26
C GLY A 345 -6.16 -2.98 -5.67
N GLN A 346 -7.09 -2.46 -6.48
CA GLN A 346 -6.89 -2.16 -7.89
C GLN A 346 -6.29 -0.77 -8.09
N ILE A 347 -4.96 -0.70 -8.18
CA ILE A 347 -4.23 0.55 -8.40
C ILE A 347 -4.36 0.95 -9.87
N ARG A 348 -4.71 2.23 -10.11
CA ARG A 348 -4.93 2.80 -11.45
C ARG A 348 -4.34 4.20 -11.65
N HIS A 349 -4.02 4.93 -10.58
CA HIS A 349 -3.54 6.29 -10.65
C HIS A 349 -2.30 6.43 -9.78
N MET A 350 -1.27 7.15 -10.23
CA MET A 350 -0.01 7.34 -9.50
C MET A 350 0.34 8.83 -9.41
N LEU A 351 0.74 9.29 -8.22
CA LEU A 351 1.46 10.56 -8.04
C LEU A 351 2.96 10.29 -8.12
N VAL A 352 3.67 10.91 -9.06
CA VAL A 352 5.10 10.66 -9.31
C VAL A 352 5.94 11.80 -8.73
N MET A 353 6.93 11.44 -7.91
CA MET A 353 7.79 12.39 -7.18
C MET A 353 9.18 11.79 -6.87
N GLY A 354 10.11 12.63 -6.43
CA GLY A 354 11.41 12.19 -5.93
C GLY A 354 11.30 11.43 -4.61
N TRP A 355 12.26 10.54 -4.35
CA TRP A 355 12.31 9.77 -3.09
C TRP A 355 12.54 10.68 -1.88
N GLY A 356 11.59 10.70 -0.95
CA GLY A 356 11.62 11.63 0.18
C GLY A 356 12.58 11.26 1.32
N GLY A 357 13.20 10.07 1.26
CA GLY A 357 14.05 9.54 2.32
C GLY A 357 13.30 8.64 3.32
N GLU A 358 13.94 8.36 4.46
CA GLU A 358 13.46 7.38 5.44
C GLU A 358 12.40 7.94 6.38
N SER A 359 11.45 7.11 6.84
CA SER A 359 10.36 7.58 7.70
C SER A 359 10.84 7.96 9.10
N THR A 360 10.50 9.17 9.54
CA THR A 360 10.86 9.66 10.89
C THR A 360 10.10 8.95 12.02
N ALA A 361 9.06 8.18 11.72
CA ALA A 361 8.27 7.43 12.71
C ALA A 361 9.08 6.40 13.52
N ARG A 362 10.23 5.95 13.02
CA ARG A 362 11.16 5.02 13.70
C ARG A 362 12.47 5.68 14.17
N MET A 363 12.61 6.99 13.98
CA MET A 363 13.84 7.71 14.32
C MET A 363 13.77 8.31 15.73
N GLU A 364 14.93 8.42 16.40
CA GLU A 364 15.01 9.21 17.62
C GLU A 364 14.79 10.70 17.31
N LEU A 365 13.91 11.35 18.07
CA LEU A 365 13.47 12.72 17.77
C LEU A 365 14.45 13.78 18.28
N THR A 366 15.66 13.78 17.71
CA THR A 366 16.78 14.66 18.10
C THR A 366 16.42 16.15 18.00
N PRO A 367 17.11 17.04 18.73
CA PRO A 367 16.92 18.49 18.61
C PRO A 367 17.23 19.04 17.21
N HIS A 368 18.04 18.34 16.40
CA HIS A 368 18.26 18.70 15.00
C HIS A 368 17.04 18.34 14.14
N LEU A 369 16.60 17.08 14.19
CA LEU A 369 15.42 16.61 13.45
C LEU A 369 14.18 17.45 13.78
N ARG A 370 13.91 17.71 15.07
CA ARG A 370 12.77 18.54 15.50
C ARG A 370 12.82 19.97 14.93
N ARG A 371 14.02 20.57 14.80
CA ARG A 371 14.19 21.90 14.17
C ARG A 371 13.86 21.86 12.68
N GLU A 372 14.33 20.84 11.96
CA GLU A 372 14.07 20.72 10.52
C GLU A 372 12.61 20.39 10.20
N ILE A 373 11.95 19.54 11.00
CA ILE A 373 10.50 19.31 10.89
C ILE A 373 9.72 20.62 11.10
N HIS A 374 10.10 21.42 12.11
CA HIS A 374 9.47 22.72 12.35
C HIS A 374 9.70 23.69 11.18
N ARG A 375 10.93 23.73 10.65
CA ARG A 375 11.30 24.58 9.51
C ARG A 375 10.50 24.24 8.26
N SER A 376 10.48 22.99 7.84
CA SER A 376 9.72 22.55 6.65
C SER A 376 8.21 22.79 6.80
N ASN A 377 7.65 22.57 8.00
CA ASN A 377 6.26 22.90 8.30
C ASN A 377 5.99 24.42 8.23
N LYS A 378 6.94 25.26 8.67
CA LYS A 378 6.85 26.72 8.55
C LYS A 378 6.91 27.18 7.09
N GLU A 379 7.78 26.58 6.28
CA GLU A 379 7.91 26.86 4.84
C GLU A 379 6.62 26.49 4.08
N VAL A 380 6.03 25.31 4.34
CA VAL A 380 4.70 24.91 3.82
C VAL A 380 3.58 25.87 4.25
N LYS A 381 3.52 26.23 5.54
CA LYS A 381 2.51 27.17 6.08
C LYS A 381 2.64 28.58 5.52
N ALA A 382 3.84 29.03 5.18
CA ALA A 382 4.08 30.33 4.56
C ALA A 382 3.44 30.45 3.16
N LEU A 383 3.33 29.33 2.43
CA LEU A 383 2.61 29.25 1.16
C LEU A 383 1.08 29.11 1.32
N GLY A 384 0.59 29.11 2.57
CA GLY A 384 -0.85 29.11 2.88
C GLY A 384 -1.49 27.73 2.97
N ILE A 385 -0.71 26.64 2.91
CA ILE A 385 -1.21 25.27 3.07
C ILE A 385 -1.11 24.83 4.54
N VAL A 386 -2.16 24.17 5.03
CA VAL A 386 -2.19 23.48 6.33
C VAL A 386 -2.37 21.99 6.05
N HIS A 387 -1.53 21.14 6.64
CA HIS A 387 -1.53 19.70 6.33
C HIS A 387 -2.75 18.94 6.87
N GLU A 388 -3.31 19.38 8.00
CA GLU A 388 -4.32 18.72 8.84
C GLU A 388 -3.95 17.32 9.39
N ASP A 389 -3.06 16.57 8.74
CA ASP A 389 -2.63 15.21 9.12
C ASP A 389 -1.11 15.11 9.33
N LEU A 390 -0.49 16.10 9.98
CA LEU A 390 0.97 16.09 10.16
C LEU A 390 1.38 15.19 11.35
N LYS A 391 1.80 13.97 11.02
CA LYS A 391 2.29 12.93 11.94
C LYS A 391 3.66 12.41 11.48
N PRO A 392 4.46 11.72 12.33
CA PRO A 392 5.78 11.21 11.97
C PRO A 392 5.82 10.30 10.74
N ASP A 393 4.75 9.54 10.47
CA ASP A 393 4.65 8.73 9.23
C ASP A 393 4.69 9.57 7.95
N ASN A 394 4.15 10.79 8.01
CA ASN A 394 3.99 11.72 6.89
C ASN A 394 5.19 12.69 6.78
N VAL A 395 6.28 12.39 7.50
CA VAL A 395 7.51 13.18 7.51
C VAL A 395 8.69 12.23 7.29
N LEU A 396 9.42 12.48 6.21
CA LEU A 396 10.57 11.71 5.77
C LEU A 396 11.86 12.50 6.02
N TRP A 397 12.95 11.83 6.35
CA TRP A 397 14.27 12.43 6.50
C TRP A 397 15.10 12.21 5.24
N CYS A 398 15.40 13.29 4.53
CA CYS A 398 16.19 13.28 3.31
C CYS A 398 17.65 13.61 3.63
N GLU A 399 18.48 12.57 3.73
CA GLU A 399 19.91 12.68 4.07
C GLU A 399 20.68 13.56 3.07
N GLU A 400 20.39 13.43 1.77
CA GLU A 400 20.95 14.26 0.67
C GLU A 400 20.83 15.78 0.94
N LEU A 401 19.68 16.20 1.48
CA LEU A 401 19.39 17.61 1.72
C LEU A 401 19.72 18.05 3.16
N GLY A 402 19.87 17.09 4.09
CA GLY A 402 19.84 17.37 5.53
C GLY A 402 18.51 18.01 5.99
N ARG A 403 17.39 17.64 5.35
CA ARG A 403 16.07 18.25 5.56
C ARG A 403 14.99 17.20 5.85
N ALA A 404 14.03 17.57 6.67
CA ALA A 404 12.77 16.84 6.80
C ALA A 404 11.82 17.24 5.65
N LEU A 405 11.36 16.25 4.87
CA LEU A 405 10.40 16.43 3.78
C LEU A 405 9.01 15.97 4.21
N ILE A 406 8.00 16.81 4.03
CA ILE A 406 6.60 16.52 4.33
C ILE A 406 5.93 15.91 3.09
N ILE A 407 5.13 14.88 3.31
CA ILE A 407 4.37 14.15 2.27
C ILE A 407 2.92 13.93 2.71
N ASP A 408 2.07 13.46 1.79
CA ASP A 408 0.69 13.02 2.05
C ASP A 408 -0.34 14.14 2.28
N PHE A 409 -0.31 15.17 1.42
CA PHE A 409 -1.18 16.35 1.47
C PHE A 409 -2.68 16.11 1.11
N HIS A 410 -3.17 14.87 1.07
CA HIS A 410 -4.54 14.52 0.64
C HIS A 410 -5.66 15.10 1.54
N ARG A 411 -5.34 15.43 2.81
CA ARG A 411 -6.21 16.11 3.78
C ARG A 411 -5.94 17.61 3.92
N SER A 412 -4.98 18.14 3.17
CA SER A 412 -4.54 19.53 3.34
C SER A 412 -5.60 20.55 2.96
N THR A 413 -5.56 21.70 3.63
CA THR A 413 -6.47 22.82 3.41
C THR A 413 -5.70 24.10 3.05
N LEU A 414 -6.34 24.98 2.29
CA LEU A 414 -5.82 26.32 2.04
C LEU A 414 -6.34 27.28 3.10
N ARG A 415 -5.42 28.04 3.72
CA ARG A 415 -5.76 29.12 4.62
C ARG A 415 -6.60 30.15 3.88
N ARG A 416 -7.89 30.22 4.21
CA ARG A 416 -8.76 31.34 3.83
C ARG A 416 -8.14 32.62 4.39
N ARG A 417 -7.51 33.42 3.53
CA ARG A 417 -7.26 34.83 3.84
C ARG A 417 -8.63 35.48 4.05
N PRO A 418 -8.89 36.17 5.16
CA PRO A 418 -10.04 37.04 5.24
C PRO A 418 -10.00 37.98 4.03
N ALA A 419 -11.09 38.04 3.27
CA ALA A 419 -11.20 39.06 2.23
C ALA A 419 -11.02 40.41 2.94
N LYS A 420 -9.97 41.16 2.57
CA LYS A 420 -9.76 42.50 3.12
C LYS A 420 -11.07 43.25 2.92
N GLN A 421 -11.72 43.67 4.00
CA GLN A 421 -12.84 44.60 3.90
C GLN A 421 -12.33 45.75 3.03
N ARG A 422 -13.00 45.98 1.89
CA ARG A 422 -12.84 47.22 1.14
C ARG A 422 -13.13 48.33 2.13
N GLN A 423 -12.10 48.99 2.65
CA GLN A 423 -12.28 50.23 3.39
C GLN A 423 -13.10 51.13 2.48
N ARG A 424 -14.35 51.42 2.90
CA ARG A 424 -15.20 52.37 2.18
C ARG A 424 -14.42 53.66 2.13
N SER A 425 -14.04 54.08 0.93
CA SER A 425 -13.33 55.33 0.72
C SER A 425 -14.17 56.46 1.30
N THR A 426 -13.65 57.08 2.36
CA THR A 426 -14.29 58.22 3.02
C THR A 426 -14.40 59.33 1.98
N LYS A 427 -15.60 59.57 1.44
CA LYS A 427 -15.83 60.65 0.48
C LYS A 427 -15.54 61.98 1.17
N ARG A 428 -14.34 62.53 0.90
CA ARG A 428 -13.96 63.90 1.23
C ARG A 428 -14.97 64.81 0.51
N ARG A 429 -15.87 65.47 1.25
CA ARG A 429 -16.71 66.54 0.68
C ARG A 429 -15.80 67.71 0.35
N LEU A 430 -15.51 67.91 -0.93
CA LEU A 430 -15.01 69.18 -1.43
C LEU A 430 -16.21 70.14 -1.46
N PHE A 431 -16.13 71.21 -0.67
CA PHE A 431 -16.93 72.39 -0.89
C PHE A 431 -16.47 73.02 -2.20
N VAL A 432 -17.39 73.19 -3.15
CA VAL A 432 -17.25 74.14 -4.24
C VAL A 432 -18.23 75.25 -3.94
N ALA A 433 -17.70 76.46 -3.75
CA ALA A 433 -18.50 77.67 -3.75
C ALA A 433 -18.45 78.23 -5.17
N GLU A 434 -19.60 78.43 -5.81
CA GLU A 434 -19.73 79.33 -6.95
C GLU A 434 -20.84 80.33 -6.67
N THR A 435 -20.43 81.59 -6.69
CA THR A 435 -21.26 82.80 -6.66
C THR A 435 -21.69 83.18 -8.07
N GLY A 436 -22.90 83.68 -8.28
CA GLY A 436 -23.23 84.38 -9.53
C GLY A 436 -24.71 84.43 -9.89
N ASP A 437 -25.31 85.60 -9.67
CA ASP A 437 -26.62 86.04 -10.17
C ASP A 437 -26.97 85.62 -11.62
N ALA A 438 -28.26 85.32 -11.85
CA ALA A 438 -29.10 86.14 -12.75
C ALA A 438 -30.60 85.84 -12.56
N LYS A 439 -31.42 86.91 -12.56
CA LYS A 439 -32.89 86.86 -12.50
C LYS A 439 -33.47 86.51 -13.88
N HIS A 440 -34.63 85.84 -13.94
CA HIS A 440 -35.77 86.30 -14.77
C HIS A 440 -37.12 85.68 -14.34
N LEU A 441 -38.22 86.36 -14.68
CA LEU A 441 -39.59 86.13 -14.18
C LEU A 441 -40.47 85.26 -15.09
N ARG A 442 -41.50 84.63 -14.48
CA ARG A 442 -42.81 84.22 -15.07
C ARG A 442 -42.67 83.19 -16.23
N VAL A 443 -43.70 82.53 -16.76
CA VAL A 443 -45.15 82.59 -16.54
C VAL A 443 -45.64 81.18 -16.19
N SER A 444 -46.58 80.96 -15.27
CA SER A 444 -47.34 81.96 -14.49
C SER A 444 -46.59 82.47 -13.27
#